data_AF-A0A6I7MRJ1-F1
#
_entry.id   AF-A0A6I7MRJ1-F1
#
_cell.length_a   1.000
_cell.length_b   1.000
_cell.length_c   1.000
_cell.angle_alpha   90.00
_cell.angle_beta   90.00
_cell.angle_gamma   90.00
#
_symmetry.space_group_name_H-M   'P 1'
#
loop_
_entity.id
_entity.type
_entity.pdbx_description
1 polymer ?
#
loop_
_entity_poly.entity_id
_entity_poly.type
_entity_poly.pdbx_seq_one_letter_code
_entity_poly.pdbx_strand_id
1 'polypeptide(L)'
;MTREELEGFRKAYQKSAKKSIKAENAQGKPVNEQSDWVWFDRDSIQKLLDMTDPKIGGVKIYFGQYDKNNMSMLPEDRKNREEYIGMVSVALVACDKTAKEYKDIYSEVSTDTDLKTESLESGDGTSPMNAGDLCPPSCNP
;
A
#
# COMPACT_ATOMS: atom_id res chain seq x y z
N MET A 1 -6.21 2.91 -1.48
CA MET A 1 -6.33 2.37 -0.10
C MET A 1 -6.64 3.54 0.84
N THR A 2 -7.34 3.33 1.97
CA THR A 2 -7.52 4.36 3.02
C THR A 2 -6.45 4.28 4.10
N ARG A 3 -6.42 5.27 5.01
CA ARG A 3 -5.52 5.23 6.17
C ARG A 3 -5.81 4.05 7.09
N GLU A 4 -7.09 3.75 7.36
CA GLU A 4 -7.48 2.59 8.17
C GLU A 4 -7.07 1.29 7.52
N GLU A 5 -7.20 1.19 6.20
CA GLU A 5 -6.78 0.03 5.43
C GLU A 5 -5.27 -0.18 5.51
N LEU A 6 -4.47 0.89 5.39
CA LEU A 6 -3.02 0.84 5.57
C LEU A 6 -2.63 0.35 6.97
N GLU A 7 -3.33 0.80 8.01
CA GLU A 7 -3.12 0.31 9.37
C GLU A 7 -3.46 -1.18 9.50
N GLY A 8 -4.55 -1.65 8.87
CA GLY A 8 -4.89 -3.07 8.83
C GLY A 8 -3.82 -3.92 8.16
N PHE A 9 -3.35 -3.48 6.99
CA PHE A 9 -2.26 -4.11 6.23
C PHE A 9 -0.95 -4.19 7.02
N ARG A 10 -0.59 -3.12 7.73
CA ARG A 10 0.60 -3.07 8.59
C ARG A 10 0.45 -3.94 9.84
N LYS A 11 -0.72 -3.96 10.47
CA LYS A 11 -0.97 -4.78 11.67
C LYS A 11 -0.82 -6.28 11.38
N ALA A 12 -1.24 -6.75 10.21
CA ALA A 12 -1.04 -8.13 9.79
C ALA A 12 0.47 -8.49 9.77
N TYR A 13 1.29 -7.69 9.09
CA TYR A 13 2.75 -7.85 9.07
C TYR A 13 3.40 -7.81 10.47
N GLN A 14 2.92 -6.94 11.34
CA GLN A 14 3.44 -6.82 12.71
C GLN A 14 3.13 -8.03 13.60
N LYS A 15 2.12 -8.84 13.26
CA LYS A 15 1.78 -10.07 13.98
C LYS A 15 2.65 -11.25 13.57
N SER A 16 3.17 -11.26 12.34
CA SER A 16 3.90 -12.38 11.73
C SER A 16 5.36 -12.01 11.42
N ALA A 17 5.62 -11.55 10.20
CA ALA A 17 6.94 -11.39 9.60
C ALA A 17 7.84 -10.46 10.43
N LYS A 18 7.32 -9.36 10.98
CA LYS A 18 8.10 -8.46 11.85
C LYS A 18 8.63 -9.15 13.12
N LYS A 19 7.94 -10.20 13.59
CA LYS A 19 8.27 -10.97 14.80
C LYS A 19 9.01 -12.27 14.48
N SER A 20 9.45 -12.46 13.24
CA SER A 20 10.05 -13.72 12.76
C SER A 20 9.15 -14.94 12.91
N ILE A 21 7.82 -14.74 12.97
CA ILE A 21 6.84 -15.82 12.95
C ILE A 21 6.48 -16.06 11.48
N LYS A 22 6.55 -17.33 11.05
CA LYS A 22 6.11 -17.70 9.70
C LYS A 22 4.65 -17.29 9.52
N ALA A 23 4.39 -16.49 8.50
CA ALA A 23 3.03 -16.16 8.11
C ALA A 23 2.29 -17.42 7.65
N GLU A 24 0.97 -17.43 7.78
CA GLU A 24 0.12 -18.52 7.31
C GLU A 24 -0.62 -18.09 6.03
N ASN A 25 -0.78 -19.04 5.11
CA ASN A 25 -1.59 -18.85 3.91
C ASN A 25 -3.09 -18.96 4.21
N ALA A 26 -3.93 -18.86 3.17
CA ALA A 26 -5.39 -18.94 3.31
C ALA A 26 -5.87 -20.23 4.04
N GLN A 27 -5.13 -21.33 3.90
CA GLN A 27 -5.41 -22.64 4.50
C GLN A 27 -4.79 -22.84 5.90
N GLY A 28 -4.17 -21.81 6.49
CA GLY A 28 -3.52 -21.91 7.80
C GLY A 28 -2.19 -22.65 7.78
N LYS A 29 -1.58 -22.84 6.61
CA LYS A 29 -0.26 -23.48 6.48
C LYS A 29 0.84 -22.43 6.44
N PRO A 30 2.03 -22.70 7.02
CA PRO A 30 3.15 -21.77 6.95
C PRO A 30 3.54 -21.46 5.50
N VAL A 31 3.73 -20.18 5.21
CA VAL A 31 4.32 -19.69 3.96
C VAL A 31 5.81 -20.00 3.98
N ASN A 32 6.27 -20.83 3.04
CA ASN A 32 7.67 -21.25 2.95
C ASN A 32 8.49 -20.37 1.98
N GLU A 33 7.83 -19.71 1.04
CA GLU A 33 8.43 -18.79 0.07
C GLU A 33 7.77 -17.43 0.24
N GLN A 34 8.57 -16.41 0.55
CA GLN A 34 8.11 -15.03 0.69
C GLN A 34 8.28 -14.28 -0.63
N SER A 35 7.59 -13.15 -0.74
CA SER A 35 7.70 -12.26 -1.89
C SER A 35 9.15 -11.83 -2.10
N ASP A 36 9.64 -12.03 -3.32
CA ASP A 36 10.99 -11.66 -3.75
C ASP A 36 11.04 -10.20 -4.20
N TRP A 37 10.03 -9.78 -4.97
CA TRP A 37 9.91 -8.40 -5.42
C TRP A 37 8.46 -7.93 -5.47
N VAL A 38 8.30 -6.60 -5.39
CA VAL A 38 7.05 -5.89 -5.65
C VAL A 38 7.32 -4.84 -6.72
N TRP A 39 6.56 -4.89 -7.80
CA TRP A 39 6.65 -3.95 -8.89
C TRP A 39 5.51 -2.94 -8.85
N PHE A 40 5.86 -1.68 -9.07
CA PHE A 40 4.93 -0.59 -9.33
C PHE A 40 5.33 0.06 -10.64
N ASP A 41 4.33 0.39 -11.45
CA ASP A 41 4.56 1.12 -12.68
C ASP A 41 5.05 2.55 -12.39
N ARG A 42 5.68 3.14 -13.40
CA ARG A 42 6.24 4.49 -13.29
C ARG A 42 5.17 5.56 -13.05
N ASP A 43 4.00 5.42 -13.67
CA ASP A 43 2.92 6.41 -13.57
C ASP A 43 2.36 6.48 -12.14
N SER A 44 2.18 5.32 -11.51
CA SER A 44 1.82 5.21 -10.08
C SER A 44 2.83 5.91 -9.18
N ILE A 45 4.13 5.67 -9.38
CA ILE A 45 5.18 6.34 -8.60
C ILE A 45 5.16 7.85 -8.84
N GLN A 46 5.00 8.29 -10.10
CA GLN A 46 4.97 9.70 -10.45
C GLN A 46 3.79 10.41 -9.80
N LYS A 47 2.59 9.83 -9.84
CA LYS A 47 1.39 10.37 -9.18
C LYS A 47 1.60 10.61 -7.69
N LEU A 48 2.33 9.72 -7.00
CA LEU A 48 2.67 9.94 -5.59
C LEU A 48 3.67 11.09 -5.39
N LEU A 49 4.66 11.21 -6.26
CA LEU A 49 5.65 12.29 -6.20
C LEU A 49 5.01 13.65 -6.48
N ASP A 50 4.04 13.71 -7.39
CA ASP A 50 3.28 14.92 -7.72
C ASP A 50 2.45 15.44 -6.52
N MET A 51 2.16 14.60 -5.53
CA MET A 51 1.51 15.00 -4.28
C MET A 51 2.47 15.61 -3.24
N THR A 52 3.78 15.55 -3.46
CA THR A 52 4.81 15.91 -2.47
C THR A 52 5.46 17.27 -2.74
N ASP A 53 6.11 17.84 -1.73
CA ASP A 53 6.94 19.03 -1.95
C ASP A 53 8.17 18.70 -2.84
N PRO A 54 8.49 19.50 -3.87
CA PRO A 54 9.59 19.19 -4.81
C PRO A 54 10.98 19.09 -4.19
N LYS A 55 11.20 19.61 -2.98
CA LYS A 55 12.50 19.66 -2.30
C LYS A 55 12.61 18.69 -1.14
N ILE A 56 11.53 18.50 -0.38
CA ILE A 56 11.51 17.65 0.82
C ILE A 56 10.65 16.40 0.67
N GLY A 57 9.95 16.28 -0.45
CA GLY A 57 9.04 15.20 -0.77
C GLY A 57 9.72 13.92 -1.22
N GLY A 58 8.98 12.82 -1.07
CA GLY A 58 9.38 11.51 -1.52
C GLY A 58 8.29 10.47 -1.25
N VAL A 59 8.67 9.20 -1.38
CA VAL A 59 7.77 8.07 -1.15
C VAL A 59 8.22 7.32 0.09
N LYS A 60 7.29 7.14 1.04
CA LYS A 60 7.46 6.23 2.17
C LYS A 60 6.91 4.86 1.80
N ILE A 61 7.73 3.83 2.04
CA ILE A 61 7.39 2.43 1.76
C ILE A 61 7.01 1.73 3.06
N TYR A 62 5.78 1.23 3.12
CA TYR A 62 5.28 0.45 4.25
C TYR A 62 5.27 -1.03 3.92
N PHE A 63 5.94 -1.83 4.73
CA PHE A 63 5.79 -3.28 4.71
C PHE A 63 4.48 -3.68 5.38
N GLY A 64 3.74 -4.56 4.71
CA GLY A 64 2.51 -5.14 5.20
C GLY A 64 2.33 -6.56 4.73
N GLN A 65 1.18 -7.13 5.06
CA GLN A 65 0.81 -8.47 4.66
C GLN A 65 -0.70 -8.53 4.43
N TYR A 66 -1.12 -9.30 3.44
CA TYR A 66 -2.54 -9.63 3.31
C TYR A 66 -2.93 -10.77 4.27
N ASP A 67 -4.12 -10.65 4.84
CA ASP A 67 -4.81 -11.65 5.66
C ASP A 67 -6.30 -11.67 5.31
N LYS A 68 -7.06 -12.61 5.87
CA LYS A 68 -8.49 -12.79 5.58
C LYS A 68 -9.33 -11.53 5.85
N ASN A 69 -8.87 -10.62 6.70
CA ASN A 69 -9.62 -9.43 7.12
C ASN A 69 -9.32 -8.21 6.24
N ASN A 70 -8.25 -8.24 5.45
CA ASN A 70 -7.80 -7.10 4.65
C ASN A 70 -7.72 -7.40 3.14
N MET A 71 -8.24 -8.55 2.72
CA MET A 71 -8.28 -8.98 1.32
C MET A 71 -8.99 -8.01 0.37
N SER A 72 -9.98 -7.26 0.87
CA SER A 72 -10.72 -6.26 0.10
C SER A 72 -9.82 -5.18 -0.51
N MET A 73 -8.62 -5.00 0.05
CA MET A 73 -7.63 -4.02 -0.41
C MET A 73 -6.93 -4.43 -1.71
N LEU A 74 -7.04 -5.69 -2.14
CA LEU A 74 -6.57 -6.12 -3.46
C LEU A 74 -7.61 -5.74 -4.53
N PRO A 75 -7.18 -5.34 -5.73
CA PRO A 75 -8.08 -5.13 -6.87
C PRO A 75 -8.98 -6.36 -7.11
N GLU A 76 -10.26 -6.13 -7.41
CA GLU A 76 -11.23 -7.22 -7.59
C GLU A 76 -10.92 -8.11 -8.79
N ASP A 77 -10.32 -7.54 -9.82
CA ASP A 77 -9.91 -8.19 -11.06
C ASP A 77 -8.60 -9.00 -10.93
N ARG A 78 -7.88 -8.85 -9.81
CA ARG A 78 -6.68 -9.64 -9.53
C ARG A 78 -7.06 -11.11 -9.37
N LYS A 79 -6.48 -11.98 -10.20
CA LYS A 79 -6.70 -13.42 -10.13
C LYS A 79 -6.05 -14.01 -8.87
N ASN A 80 -6.61 -15.11 -8.37
CA ASN A 80 -6.09 -15.89 -7.25
C ASN A 80 -5.75 -15.04 -6.01
N ARG A 81 -6.61 -14.07 -5.65
CA ARG A 81 -6.36 -13.12 -4.53
C ARG A 81 -5.92 -13.84 -3.25
N GLU A 82 -6.52 -14.99 -2.94
CA GLU A 82 -6.21 -15.78 -1.74
C GLU A 82 -4.74 -16.22 -1.64
N GLU A 83 -4.03 -16.35 -2.77
CA GLU A 83 -2.61 -16.71 -2.78
C GLU A 83 -1.71 -15.63 -2.18
N TYR A 84 -2.18 -14.38 -2.13
CA TYR A 84 -1.46 -13.26 -1.52
C TYR A 84 -1.52 -13.28 0.01
N ILE A 85 -2.40 -14.08 0.62
CA ILE A 85 -2.52 -14.20 2.07
C ILE A 85 -1.21 -14.78 2.63
N GLY A 86 -0.64 -14.11 3.63
CA GLY A 86 0.61 -14.56 4.24
C GLY A 86 1.87 -13.99 3.60
N MET A 87 1.75 -13.38 2.41
CA MET A 87 2.90 -12.84 1.68
C MET A 87 3.21 -11.40 2.12
N VAL A 88 4.49 -11.11 2.38
CA VAL A 88 4.95 -9.73 2.61
C VAL A 88 4.72 -8.92 1.34
N SER A 89 4.10 -7.77 1.47
CA SER A 89 3.88 -6.84 0.36
C SER A 89 4.20 -5.42 0.83
N VAL A 90 4.17 -4.45 -0.08
CA VAL A 90 4.41 -3.05 0.25
C VAL A 90 3.27 -2.15 -0.17
N ALA A 91 3.09 -1.06 0.57
CA ALA A 91 2.27 0.08 0.19
C ALA A 91 3.16 1.32 0.08
N LEU A 92 2.89 2.16 -0.91
CA LEU A 92 3.59 3.39 -1.19
C LEU A 92 2.72 4.58 -0.78
N VAL A 93 3.32 5.52 -0.03
CA VAL A 93 2.64 6.71 0.47
C VAL A 93 3.47 7.95 0.15
N ALA A 94 2.81 8.95 -0.43
CA ALA A 94 3.37 10.29 -0.61
C ALA A 94 3.77 10.87 0.76
N CYS A 95 4.97 11.40 0.90
CA CYS A 95 5.51 11.78 2.19
C CYS A 95 6.48 12.95 2.10
N ASP A 96 6.32 13.93 2.99
CA ASP A 96 7.28 15.02 3.15
C ASP A 96 8.19 14.80 4.36
N LYS A 97 9.47 15.16 4.20
CA LYS A 97 10.44 15.16 5.29
C LYS A 97 10.35 16.46 6.09
N THR A 98 10.06 16.35 7.39
CA THR A 98 10.15 17.46 8.34
C THR A 98 11.42 17.36 9.18
N ALA A 99 11.65 18.35 10.06
CA ALA A 99 12.79 18.33 10.98
C ALA A 99 12.75 17.17 11.99
N LYS A 100 11.57 16.58 12.26
CA LYS A 100 11.37 15.58 13.31
C LYS A 100 10.88 14.23 12.80
N GLU A 101 10.23 14.21 11.65
CA GLU A 101 9.57 13.01 11.12
C GLU A 101 9.36 13.06 9.60
N TYR A 102 8.96 11.92 9.06
CA TYR A 102 8.44 11.79 7.70
C TYR A 102 6.91 11.79 7.80
N LYS A 103 6.25 12.83 7.30
CA LYS A 103 4.80 13.01 7.41
C LYS A 103 4.10 12.48 6.15
N ASP A 104 3.22 11.50 6.34
CA ASP A 104 2.38 10.98 5.26
C ASP A 104 1.39 12.03 4.76
N ILE A 105 1.20 12.07 3.46
CA ILE A 105 0.21 12.90 2.77
C ILE A 105 -0.93 11.97 2.35
N TYR A 106 -2.13 12.29 2.82
CA TYR A 106 -3.37 11.62 2.41
C TYR A 106 -4.20 12.61 1.61
N SER A 107 -4.84 12.16 0.54
CA SER A 107 -5.87 12.95 -0.12
C SER A 107 -7.07 13.04 0.83
N GLU A 108 -7.43 14.25 1.27
CA GLU A 108 -8.66 14.43 2.02
C GLU A 108 -9.84 14.11 1.10
N VAL A 109 -10.43 12.93 1.25
CA VAL A 109 -11.79 12.70 0.79
C VAL A 109 -12.67 13.47 1.77
N SER A 110 -12.97 14.72 1.41
CA SER A 110 -13.83 15.61 2.17
C SER A 110 -15.23 14.98 2.30
N THR A 111 -15.52 14.44 3.47
CA THR A 111 -16.91 14.30 3.93
C THR A 111 -17.35 15.66 4.47
N ASP A 112 -18.05 16.40 3.61
CA ASP A 112 -18.94 17.52 3.88
C ASP A 112 -18.41 18.98 3.98
N THR A 113 -18.90 19.72 2.97
CA THR A 113 -19.40 21.10 2.89
C THR A 113 -18.46 22.31 2.85
N ASP A 114 -18.64 23.04 1.75
CA ASP A 114 -18.38 24.46 1.51
C ASP A 114 -16.93 24.93 1.66
N LEU A 115 -16.21 24.95 0.54
CA LEU A 115 -15.65 26.20 0.00
C LEU A 115 -15.23 26.01 -1.47
N LYS A 116 -15.47 27.07 -2.24
CA LYS A 116 -15.50 27.14 -3.70
C LYS A 116 -14.21 26.72 -4.39
N THR A 117 -14.39 25.80 -5.32
CA THR A 117 -13.82 25.71 -6.67
C THR A 117 -12.91 26.87 -7.09
N GLU A 118 -11.64 26.57 -7.35
CA GLU A 118 -11.05 26.76 -8.67
C GLU A 118 -9.76 25.93 -8.79
N SER A 119 -9.70 25.11 -9.84
CA SER A 119 -8.57 24.30 -10.33
C SER A 119 -8.02 23.19 -9.43
N LEU A 120 -8.47 21.95 -9.70
CA LEU A 120 -7.61 20.77 -9.92
C LEU A 120 -8.49 19.62 -10.42
N GLU A 121 -8.85 19.68 -11.70
CA GLU A 121 -9.29 18.51 -12.44
C GLU A 121 -8.05 17.68 -12.82
N SER A 122 -7.80 16.60 -12.09
CA SER A 122 -7.17 15.38 -12.62
C SER A 122 -7.26 14.21 -11.62
N GLY A 123 -8.38 13.50 -11.70
CA GLY A 123 -8.53 12.05 -11.46
C GLY A 123 -7.85 11.38 -10.26
N ASP A 124 -8.62 11.21 -9.18
CA ASP A 124 -8.57 10.09 -8.23
C ASP A 124 -7.20 9.76 -7.59
N GLY A 125 -6.55 10.78 -7.05
CA GLY A 125 -5.37 10.63 -6.19
C GLY A 125 -5.71 10.07 -4.81
N THR A 126 -6.10 8.79 -4.68
CA THR A 126 -6.27 8.14 -3.37
C THR A 126 -4.92 7.67 -2.82
N SER A 127 -4.26 8.50 -2.01
CA SER A 127 -3.15 8.03 -1.16
C SER A 127 -3.73 7.29 0.05
N PRO A 128 -3.26 6.06 0.42
CA PRO A 128 -2.11 5.27 -0.11
C PRO A 128 -2.32 4.43 -1.38
N MET A 129 -1.22 4.15 -2.10
CA MET A 129 -1.14 3.13 -3.15
C MET A 129 -0.67 1.79 -2.59
N ASN A 130 -1.35 0.70 -2.93
CA ASN A 130 -1.00 -0.66 -2.51
C ASN A 130 -1.14 -1.62 -3.70
N ALA A 131 -1.01 -2.93 -3.45
CA ALA A 131 -1.28 -3.96 -4.44
C ALA A 131 -0.41 -3.85 -5.70
N GLY A 132 0.87 -3.48 -5.57
CA GLY A 132 1.85 -3.72 -6.62
C GLY A 132 1.89 -5.19 -7.03
N ASP A 133 2.44 -5.47 -8.21
CA ASP A 133 2.58 -6.84 -8.69
C ASP A 133 3.66 -7.57 -7.87
N LEU A 134 3.28 -8.72 -7.33
CA LEU A 134 4.09 -9.50 -6.39
C LEU A 134 4.55 -10.80 -7.06
N CYS A 135 5.81 -11.18 -6.82
CA CYS A 135 6.33 -12.50 -7.13
C CYS A 135 6.86 -13.19 -5.86
N PRO A 136 6.42 -14.42 -5.56
CA PRO A 136 5.15 -15.04 -5.98
C PRO A 136 3.92 -14.19 -5.55
N PRO A 137 2.71 -14.43 -6.11
CA PRO A 137 2.33 -15.54 -7.00
C PRO A 137 2.54 -15.27 -8.50
N SER A 138 2.78 -14.02 -8.91
CA SER A 138 2.95 -13.67 -10.33
C SER A 138 4.39 -13.29 -10.65
N CYS A 139 5.19 -14.26 -11.08
CA CYS A 139 6.60 -14.09 -11.39
C CYS A 139 6.82 -13.91 -12.90
N ASN A 140 6.63 -12.68 -13.39
CA ASN A 140 6.92 -12.29 -14.78
C ASN A 140 8.05 -11.24 -14.79
N PRO A 141 9.32 -11.66 -14.65
CA PRO A 141 10.48 -10.75 -14.61
C PRO A 141 10.74 -10.06 -15.96
#